data_AF-A0A7W1IKA0-F1
#
_entry.id   AF-A0A7W1IKA0-F1
#
_cell.length_a   1.000
_cell.length_b   1.000
_cell.length_c   1.000
_cell.angle_alpha   90.00
_cell.angle_beta   90.00
_cell.angle_gamma   90.00
#
_symmetry.space_group_name_H-M   'P 1'
#
loop_
_entity.id
_entity.type
_entity.pdbx_description
1 polymer ?
#
loop_
_entity_poly.entity_id
_entity_poly.type
_entity_poly.pdbx_seq_one_letter_code
_entity_poly.pdbx_strand_id
1 'polypeptide(L)'
;MSDSAFFNQLTDSRAVGMANLSAVSGATYEQLLGGWSLAMVADDYPGLASPSADISFPTWNLRNIYSALSVDPTYSSRFATAFPIVSTQAPFGAFTTQLSGLRGGAHAYYEISGSQARPQLIALRAKGGGPAPSTLRIAIARIQ
;
A
#
# COMPACT_ATOMS: atom_id res chain seq x y z
N MET A 1 -0.41 24.04 -4.26
CA MET A 1 -1.67 23.95 -5.03
C MET A 1 -2.79 23.65 -4.05
N SER A 2 -3.97 24.24 -4.20
CA SER A 2 -5.14 23.86 -3.39
C SER A 2 -5.79 22.59 -3.95
N ASP A 3 -6.51 21.85 -3.12
CA ASP A 3 -7.27 20.67 -3.55
C ASP A 3 -8.26 21.00 -4.67
N SER A 4 -8.97 22.12 -4.57
CA SER A 4 -9.88 22.58 -5.62
C SER A 4 -9.18 22.82 -6.96
N ALA A 5 -7.99 23.42 -6.94
CA ALA A 5 -7.21 23.65 -8.15
C ALA A 5 -6.70 22.33 -8.75
N PHE A 6 -6.27 21.39 -7.91
CA PHE A 6 -5.88 20.05 -8.33
C PHE A 6 -7.04 19.31 -9.00
N PHE A 7 -8.22 19.27 -8.36
CA PHE A 7 -9.38 18.58 -8.90
C PHE A 7 -9.87 19.20 -10.21
N ASN A 8 -9.92 20.53 -10.30
CA ASN A 8 -10.30 21.20 -11.55
C ASN A 8 -9.33 20.87 -12.69
N GLN A 9 -8.01 20.89 -12.43
CA GLN A 9 -7.03 20.48 -13.44
C GLN A 9 -7.20 19.03 -13.87
N LEU A 10 -7.52 18.14 -12.92
CA LEU A 10 -7.74 16.74 -13.22
C LEU A 10 -9.00 16.53 -14.07
N THR A 11 -10.10 17.24 -13.80
CA THR A 11 -11.38 17.05 -14.48
C THR A 11 -11.49 17.79 -15.81
N ASP A 12 -10.86 18.96 -15.94
CA ASP A 12 -10.99 19.83 -17.13
C ASP A 12 -9.96 19.49 -18.22
N SER A 13 -9.13 18.46 -17.99
CA SER A 13 -8.11 18.01 -18.92
C SER A 13 -8.68 17.19 -20.08
N ARG A 14 -8.05 17.32 -21.25
CA ARG A 14 -8.29 16.42 -22.40
C ARG A 14 -7.48 15.13 -22.33
N ALA A 15 -6.46 15.06 -21.47
CA ALA A 15 -5.75 13.83 -21.20
C ALA A 15 -6.62 12.94 -20.30
N VAL A 16 -6.49 11.62 -20.45
CA VAL A 16 -7.30 10.65 -19.69
C VAL A 16 -6.43 9.61 -18.98
N GLY A 17 -7.00 8.99 -17.95
CA GLY A 17 -6.37 7.90 -17.22
C GLY A 17 -5.05 8.29 -16.55
N MET A 18 -4.08 7.36 -16.56
CA MET A 18 -2.81 7.52 -15.85
C MET A 18 -1.97 8.68 -16.40
N ALA A 19 -2.06 8.98 -17.70
CA ALA A 19 -1.33 10.09 -18.30
C ALA A 19 -1.78 11.44 -17.73
N ASN A 20 -3.09 11.62 -17.53
CA ASN A 20 -3.63 12.83 -16.90
C ASN A 20 -3.23 12.91 -15.43
N LEU A 21 -3.39 11.81 -14.70
CA LEU A 21 -3.07 11.76 -13.28
C LEU A 21 -1.61 12.10 -13.02
N SER A 22 -0.68 11.57 -13.82
CA SER A 22 0.74 11.90 -13.69
C SER A 22 1.05 13.34 -14.08
N ALA A 23 0.39 13.88 -15.10
CA ALA A 23 0.59 15.27 -15.51
C ALA A 23 0.15 16.27 -14.43
N VAL A 24 -0.99 16.03 -13.79
CA VAL A 24 -1.56 16.95 -12.77
C VAL A 24 -0.90 16.79 -11.41
N SER A 25 -0.57 15.56 -11.00
CA SER A 25 0.11 15.31 -9.72
C SER A 25 1.62 15.63 -9.74
N GLY A 26 2.24 15.66 -10.92
CA GLY A 26 3.70 15.75 -11.05
C GLY A 26 4.45 14.48 -10.63
N ALA A 27 3.74 13.39 -10.35
CA ALA A 27 4.32 12.11 -9.93
C ALA A 27 4.04 11.00 -10.97
N THR A 28 4.95 10.05 -11.07
CA THR A 28 4.71 8.86 -11.90
C THR A 28 3.58 8.02 -11.33
N TYR A 29 2.85 7.32 -12.19
CA TYR A 29 1.80 6.40 -11.77
C TYR A 29 2.33 5.36 -10.76
N GLU A 30 3.53 4.85 -10.97
CA GLU A 30 4.17 3.87 -10.08
C GLU A 30 4.40 4.43 -8.67
N GLN A 31 4.79 5.70 -8.56
CA GLN A 31 4.96 6.36 -7.27
C GLN A 31 3.61 6.56 -6.56
N LEU A 32 2.60 7.05 -7.29
CA LEU A 32 1.27 7.26 -6.74
C LEU A 32 0.62 5.95 -6.28
N LEU A 33 0.69 4.91 -7.11
CA LEU A 33 0.16 3.60 -6.79
C LEU A 33 0.92 2.96 -5.62
N GLY A 34 2.25 3.10 -5.59
CA GLY A 34 3.08 2.63 -4.49
C GLY A 34 2.72 3.30 -3.16
N GLY A 35 2.63 4.63 -3.14
CA GLY A 35 2.24 5.42 -1.98
C GLY A 35 0.84 5.09 -1.49
N TRP A 36 -0.15 5.09 -2.40
CA TRP A 36 -1.52 4.70 -2.08
C TRP A 36 -1.60 3.28 -1.50
N SER A 37 -0.85 2.33 -2.06
CA SER A 37 -0.81 0.96 -1.53
C SER A 37 -0.22 0.87 -0.14
N LEU A 38 0.86 1.60 0.15
CA LEU A 38 1.42 1.66 1.49
C LEU A 38 0.44 2.31 2.47
N ALA A 39 -0.19 3.42 2.08
CA ALA A 39 -1.17 4.12 2.91
C ALA A 39 -2.33 3.20 3.33
N MET A 40 -2.81 2.33 2.44
CA MET A 40 -3.88 1.36 2.75
C MET A 40 -3.59 0.44 3.94
N VAL A 41 -2.33 0.24 4.33
CA VAL A 41 -1.94 -0.61 5.46
C VAL A 41 -1.22 0.14 6.57
N ALA A 42 -0.40 1.12 6.20
CA ALA A 42 0.48 1.88 7.08
C ALA A 42 -0.27 2.97 7.86
N ASP A 43 -1.43 3.42 7.37
CA ASP A 43 -2.26 4.38 8.08
C ASP A 43 -2.60 3.88 9.49
N ASP A 44 -2.23 4.68 10.48
CA ASP A 44 -2.31 4.39 11.92
C ASP A 44 -1.74 3.02 12.35
N TYR A 45 -0.71 2.54 11.63
CA TYR A 45 -0.07 1.27 11.95
C TYR A 45 0.61 1.32 13.33
N PRO A 46 0.31 0.38 14.25
CA PRO A 46 0.95 0.34 15.56
C PRO A 46 2.48 0.20 15.44
N GLY A 47 3.22 1.15 16.01
CA GLY A 47 4.68 1.18 15.96
C GLY A 47 5.27 1.92 14.76
N LEU A 48 4.45 2.43 13.83
CA LEU A 48 4.96 3.34 12.79
C LEU A 48 5.12 4.76 13.37
N ALA A 49 6.33 5.08 13.82
CA ALA A 49 6.66 6.43 14.26
C ALA A 49 6.78 7.39 13.06
N SER A 50 6.11 8.55 13.15
CA SER A 50 6.20 9.65 12.19
C SER A 50 6.04 9.24 10.71
N PRO A 51 4.87 8.68 10.31
CA PRO A 51 4.64 8.31 8.92
C PRO A 51 4.83 9.53 8.00
N SER A 52 5.41 9.31 6.82
CA SER A 52 5.35 10.31 5.75
C SER A 52 3.87 10.60 5.46
N ALA A 53 3.55 11.86 5.17
CA ALA A 53 2.20 12.24 4.75
C ALA A 53 1.72 11.40 3.55
N ASP A 54 2.65 10.95 2.69
CA ASP A 54 2.39 10.14 1.50
C ASP A 54 1.92 8.70 1.79
N ILE A 55 2.05 8.22 3.04
CA ILE A 55 1.62 6.87 3.47
C ILE A 55 0.58 6.91 4.59
N SER A 56 -0.14 8.02 4.70
CA SER A 56 -1.21 8.24 5.67
C SER A 56 -2.44 8.81 4.97
N PHE A 57 -3.62 8.64 5.57
CA PHE A 57 -4.85 9.28 5.13
C PHE A 57 -5.23 10.39 6.12
N PRO A 58 -5.00 11.67 5.79
CA PRO A 58 -5.17 12.78 6.75
C PRO A 58 -6.57 12.87 7.36
N THR A 59 -7.59 12.45 6.59
CA THR A 59 -8.99 12.58 6.98
C THR A 59 -9.65 11.24 7.34
N TRP A 60 -9.04 10.11 6.96
CA TRP A 60 -9.69 8.80 7.06
C TRP A 60 -8.81 7.87 7.90
N ASN A 61 -9.10 7.78 9.19
CA ASN A 61 -8.42 6.84 10.09
C ASN A 61 -8.92 5.41 9.81
N LEU A 62 -8.29 4.72 8.86
CA LEU A 62 -8.84 3.47 8.32
C LEU A 62 -8.93 2.39 9.39
N ARG A 63 -7.92 2.25 10.24
CA ARG A 63 -7.91 1.24 11.32
C ARG A 63 -9.02 1.48 12.33
N ASN A 64 -9.24 2.73 12.73
CA ASN A 64 -10.32 3.05 13.65
C ASN A 64 -11.69 2.78 13.02
N ILE A 65 -11.88 3.17 11.76
CA ILE A 65 -13.13 2.95 11.02
C ILE A 65 -13.44 1.45 10.94
N TYR A 66 -12.50 0.62 10.48
CA TYR A 66 -12.72 -0.83 10.37
C TYR A 66 -12.89 -1.50 11.73
N SER A 67 -12.14 -1.08 12.75
CA SER A 67 -12.27 -1.60 14.10
C SER A 67 -13.68 -1.32 14.65
N ALA A 68 -14.20 -0.11 14.47
CA ALA A 68 -15.54 0.26 14.91
C ALA A 68 -16.63 -0.51 14.15
N LEU A 69 -16.51 -0.61 12.81
CA LEU A 69 -17.44 -1.39 11.99
C LEU A 69 -17.47 -2.87 12.37
N SER A 70 -16.35 -3.42 12.83
CA SER A 70 -16.26 -4.83 13.18
C SER A 70 -16.99 -5.21 14.47
N VAL A 71 -17.17 -4.25 15.38
CA VAL A 71 -17.86 -4.46 16.67
C VAL A 71 -19.30 -3.93 16.68
N ASP A 72 -19.68 -3.11 15.69
CA ASP A 72 -21.05 -2.64 15.54
C ASP A 72 -22.00 -3.82 15.18
N PRO A 73 -23.04 -4.10 15.98
CA PRO A 73 -23.99 -5.18 15.71
C PRO A 73 -24.64 -5.12 14.32
N THR A 74 -24.80 -3.91 13.77
CA THR A 74 -25.38 -3.68 12.43
C THR A 74 -24.46 -4.12 11.31
N TYR A 75 -23.14 -4.03 11.51
CA TYR A 75 -22.12 -4.16 10.46
C TYR A 75 -21.16 -5.33 10.66
N SER A 76 -21.08 -5.92 11.86
CA SER A 76 -20.14 -6.98 12.22
C SER A 76 -20.21 -8.22 11.34
N SER A 77 -21.39 -8.55 10.79
CA SER A 77 -21.54 -9.65 9.81
C SER A 77 -20.87 -9.38 8.46
N ARG A 78 -20.69 -8.10 8.09
CA ARG A 78 -20.03 -7.66 6.84
C ARG A 78 -18.54 -7.36 7.07
N PHE A 79 -18.20 -6.84 8.25
CA PHE A 79 -16.83 -6.47 8.63
C PHE A 79 -16.35 -7.35 9.79
N ALA A 80 -16.16 -8.64 9.55
CA ALA A 80 -15.86 -9.60 10.62
C ALA A 80 -14.46 -9.44 11.27
N THR A 81 -13.62 -8.52 10.79
CA THR A 81 -12.26 -8.29 11.27
C THR A 81 -12.04 -6.82 11.54
N ALA A 82 -11.27 -6.50 12.60
CA ALA A 82 -10.95 -5.12 12.97
C ALA A 82 -10.14 -4.38 11.89
N PHE A 83 -9.49 -5.10 10.98
CA PHE A 83 -8.87 -4.55 9.79
C PHE A 83 -8.84 -5.61 8.69
N PRO A 84 -9.33 -5.32 7.47
CA PRO A 84 -9.51 -6.35 6.45
C PRO A 84 -8.22 -6.78 5.74
N ILE A 85 -7.19 -5.93 5.77
CA ILE A 85 -5.91 -6.24 5.11
C ILE A 85 -5.00 -6.96 6.11
N VAL A 86 -4.64 -8.19 5.77
CA VAL A 86 -3.72 -9.02 6.54
C VAL A 86 -2.42 -9.19 5.75
N SER A 87 -1.32 -8.67 6.30
CA SER A 87 0.02 -8.83 5.71
C SER A 87 0.55 -10.25 5.91
N THR A 88 1.24 -10.77 4.91
CA THR A 88 2.03 -12.00 5.04
C THR A 88 3.25 -11.71 5.89
N GLN A 89 3.33 -12.33 7.06
CA GLN A 89 4.44 -12.17 7.99
C GLN A 89 5.67 -12.97 7.53
N ALA A 90 6.85 -12.37 7.63
CA ALA A 90 8.13 -13.01 7.37
C ALA A 90 9.19 -12.53 8.39
N PRO A 91 10.13 -13.38 8.80
CA PRO A 91 11.23 -12.95 9.66
C PRO A 91 12.31 -12.21 8.84
N PHE A 92 13.11 -11.38 9.51
CA PHE A 92 14.43 -11.01 8.97
C PHE A 92 15.29 -12.28 8.75
N GLY A 93 16.07 -12.29 7.67
CA GLY A 93 16.90 -13.43 7.27
C GLY A 93 16.43 -14.07 5.97
N ALA A 94 16.75 -15.35 5.79
CA ALA A 94 16.36 -16.09 4.59
C ALA A 94 14.90 -16.56 4.70
N PHE A 95 14.07 -16.16 3.74
CA PHE A 95 12.69 -16.63 3.63
C PHE A 95 12.29 -16.76 2.16
N THR A 96 11.19 -17.46 1.91
CA THR A 96 10.54 -17.49 0.60
C THR A 96 9.03 -17.49 0.81
N THR A 97 8.35 -16.58 0.12
CA THR A 97 6.88 -16.52 0.05
C THR A 97 6.45 -16.63 -1.40
N GLN A 98 5.28 -17.19 -1.65
CA GLN A 98 4.75 -17.36 -3.00
C GLN A 98 3.30 -16.89 -3.05
N LEU A 99 2.98 -16.13 -4.10
CA LEU A 99 1.62 -15.75 -4.47
C LEU A 99 1.22 -16.53 -5.74
N SER A 100 -0.05 -16.90 -5.85
CA SER A 100 -0.57 -17.58 -7.05
C SER A 100 -0.61 -16.68 -8.28
N GLY A 101 -0.76 -15.37 -8.07
CA GLY A 101 -0.68 -14.33 -9.09
C GLY A 101 -1.11 -12.97 -8.56
N LEU A 102 -0.60 -11.90 -9.17
CA LEU A 102 -0.95 -10.52 -8.85
C LEU A 102 -1.57 -9.88 -10.09
N ARG A 103 -2.81 -9.38 -9.97
CA ARG A 103 -3.49 -8.68 -11.07
C ARG A 103 -2.94 -7.25 -11.19
N GLY A 104 -3.07 -6.65 -12.38
CA GLY A 104 -2.70 -5.24 -12.57
C GLY A 104 -3.45 -4.33 -11.61
N GLY A 105 -2.73 -3.42 -10.93
CA GLY A 105 -3.29 -2.53 -9.91
C GLY A 105 -3.61 -3.19 -8.57
N ALA A 106 -3.36 -4.49 -8.39
CA ALA A 106 -3.51 -5.16 -7.10
C ALA A 106 -2.20 -5.12 -6.30
N HIS A 107 -2.32 -5.37 -4.99
CA HIS A 107 -1.21 -5.35 -4.04
C HIS A 107 -1.15 -6.64 -3.24
N ALA A 108 0.07 -7.04 -2.89
CA ALA A 108 0.34 -8.08 -1.90
C ALA A 108 1.17 -7.45 -0.78
N TYR A 109 0.72 -7.63 0.45
CA TYR A 109 1.33 -7.00 1.62
C TYR A 109 2.20 -8.01 2.36
N TYR A 110 3.42 -7.58 2.66
CA TYR A 110 4.39 -8.37 3.41
C TYR A 110 4.90 -7.52 4.56
N GLU A 111 5.02 -8.14 5.72
CA GLU A 111 5.62 -7.52 6.90
C GLU A 111 6.84 -8.34 7.29
N ILE A 112 7.99 -7.66 7.36
CA ILE A 112 9.25 -8.28 7.73
C ILE A 112 9.63 -7.75 9.10
N SER A 113 9.73 -8.64 10.08
CA SER A 113 9.92 -8.26 11.48
C SER A 113 10.91 -9.18 12.22
N GLY A 114 11.25 -8.80 13.46
CA GLY A 114 12.24 -9.48 14.30
C GLY A 114 13.59 -8.76 14.36
N SER A 115 14.64 -9.47 14.79
CA SER A 115 15.98 -8.88 14.92
C SER A 115 16.71 -8.81 13.58
N GLN A 116 16.99 -7.60 13.11
CA GLN A 116 17.82 -7.37 11.93
C GLN A 116 19.29 -7.21 12.33
N ALA A 117 20.11 -8.22 12.05
CA ALA A 117 21.56 -8.14 12.33
C ALA A 117 22.39 -7.57 11.15
N ARG A 118 21.85 -7.61 9.92
CA ARG A 118 22.57 -7.27 8.67
C ARG A 118 21.59 -6.71 7.62
N PRO A 119 22.09 -5.98 6.59
CA PRO A 119 21.27 -5.61 5.44
C PRO A 119 20.58 -6.83 4.82
N GLN A 120 19.32 -6.66 4.40
CA GLN A 120 18.53 -7.72 3.79
C GLN A 120 18.25 -7.39 2.32
N LEU A 121 18.47 -8.37 1.45
CA LEU A 121 18.09 -8.28 0.04
C LEU A 121 16.69 -8.87 -0.15
N ILE A 122 15.81 -8.11 -0.77
CA ILE A 122 14.50 -8.59 -1.22
C ILE A 122 14.56 -8.77 -2.74
N ALA A 123 14.34 -10.01 -3.20
CA ALA A 123 14.32 -10.35 -4.61
C ALA A 123 12.91 -10.76 -5.03
N LEU A 124 12.41 -10.14 -6.09
CA LEU A 124 11.16 -10.53 -6.73
C LEU A 124 11.46 -11.48 -7.88
N ARG A 125 10.74 -12.60 -7.94
CA ARG A 125 10.89 -13.60 -9.01
C ARG A 125 9.52 -14.02 -9.53
N ALA A 126 9.48 -14.42 -10.80
CA ALA A 126 8.30 -15.12 -11.32
C ALA A 126 8.15 -16.47 -10.59
N LYS A 127 6.92 -16.99 -10.52
CA LYS A 127 6.60 -18.26 -9.87
C LYS A 127 7.48 -19.44 -10.34
N GLY A 128 7.94 -19.42 -11.60
CA GLY A 128 8.85 -20.43 -12.15
C GLY A 128 10.35 -20.19 -11.88
N GLY A 129 10.72 -19.25 -11.03
CA GLY A 129 12.12 -18.94 -10.68
C GLY A 129 12.84 -17.95 -11.61
N GLY A 130 12.21 -17.61 -12.75
CA GLY A 130 12.69 -16.62 -13.72
C GLY A 130 12.55 -15.15 -13.25
N PRO A 131 12.94 -14.20 -14.11
CA PRO A 131 12.83 -12.77 -13.79
C PRO A 131 11.37 -12.38 -13.53
N ALA A 132 11.15 -11.51 -12.54
CA ALA A 132 9.83 -10.92 -12.33
C ALA A 132 9.41 -10.07 -13.54
N PRO A 133 8.10 -9.94 -13.81
CA PRO A 133 7.61 -9.04 -14.85
C PRO A 133 8.15 -7.61 -14.67
N SER A 134 8.51 -6.94 -15.76
CA SER A 134 9.04 -5.56 -15.73
C SER A 134 8.03 -4.51 -15.26
N THR A 135 6.76 -4.90 -15.07
CA THR A 135 5.68 -4.07 -14.54
C THR A 135 5.47 -4.25 -13.04
N LEU A 136 6.11 -5.25 -12.42
CA LEU A 136 6.05 -5.44 -10.97
C LEU A 136 6.87 -4.36 -10.26
N ARG A 137 6.30 -3.80 -9.19
CA ARG A 137 6.94 -2.76 -8.37
C ARG A 137 6.90 -3.17 -6.91
N ILE A 138 7.79 -2.57 -6.13
CA ILE A 138 7.83 -2.70 -4.67
C ILE A 138 7.88 -1.30 -4.07
N ALA A 139 7.05 -1.10 -3.05
CA ALA A 139 7.08 0.08 -2.19
C ALA A 139 7.36 -0.42 -0.78
N ILE A 140 8.26 0.26 -0.05
CA ILE A 140 8.72 -0.16 1.27
C ILE A 140 8.58 1.02 2.23
N ALA A 141 7.86 0.81 3.32
CA ALA A 141 7.91 1.66 4.50
C ALA A 141 8.75 0.96 5.57
N ARG A 142 9.57 1.72 6.31
CA ARG A 142 10.28 1.23 7.48
C ARG A 142 9.52 1.64 8.73
N ILE A 143 9.18 0.65 9.54
CA ILE A 143 8.61 0.83 10.89
C ILE A 143 9.82 0.80 11.86
N GLN A 144 9.94 1.80 12.75
CA GLN A 144 11.07 1.94 13.68
C GLN A 144 10.61 1.77 15.12
#